data_AF-A0A6G4UBR9-F1
#
_entry.id   AF-A0A6G4UBR9-F1
#
_cell.length_a   1.000
_cell.length_b   1.000
_cell.length_c   1.000
_cell.angle_alpha   90.00
_cell.angle_beta   90.00
_cell.angle_gamma   90.00
#
_symmetry.space_group_name_H-M   'P 1'
#
loop_
_entity.id
_entity.type
_entity.pdbx_description
1 polymer ?
#
loop_
_entity_poly.entity_id
_entity_poly.type
_entity_poly.pdbx_seq_one_letter_code
_entity_poly.pdbx_strand_id
1 'polypeptide(L)'
;MDETKSGARRSVGLKERVAYGGHAYQVTQICSYRVVLRPESAAERAKAAAEPVGKQRCFTTNPEAREAARSRAAKYRDDWTLVDKSVVHRLPIEQGVVLRSIDSDAETAFITVQCGGVSVAEWEHAAVGDTLEIGGVEYDVAEVGDGSVRLEPKGV
;
A
#
# COMPACT_ATOMS: atom_id res chain seq x y z
N MET A 1 -13.77 -17.21 23.08
CA MET A 1 -13.66 -15.94 22.33
C MET A 1 -12.23 -15.90 21.84
N ASP A 2 -12.05 -16.12 20.55
CA ASP A 2 -10.74 -16.40 19.93
C ASP A 2 -10.21 -15.10 19.29
N GLU A 3 -9.22 -14.49 19.94
CA GLU A 3 -8.54 -13.26 19.52
C GLU A 3 -7.40 -13.51 18.51
N THR A 4 -7.44 -14.59 17.72
CA THR A 4 -6.45 -14.82 16.67
C THR A 4 -6.91 -14.28 15.33
N LYS A 5 -6.69 -12.98 15.05
CA LYS A 5 -6.50 -12.43 13.69
C LYS A 5 -6.09 -10.95 13.62
N SER A 6 -5.37 -10.43 14.61
CA SER A 6 -4.52 -9.26 14.38
C SER A 6 -3.20 -9.77 13.80
N GLY A 7 -2.93 -9.50 12.52
CA GLY A 7 -1.65 -9.84 11.91
C GLY A 7 -0.54 -9.19 12.73
N ALA A 8 0.36 -9.98 13.33
CA ALA A 8 1.41 -9.46 14.18
C ALA A 8 2.23 -8.42 13.43
N ARG A 9 2.22 -7.17 13.91
CA ARG A 9 3.10 -6.10 13.40
C ARG A 9 4.54 -6.58 13.58
N ARG A 10 5.32 -6.59 12.49
CA ARG A 10 6.73 -6.99 12.48
C ARG A 10 7.58 -5.80 12.09
N SER A 11 8.55 -5.45 12.93
CA SER A 11 9.62 -4.53 12.57
C SER A 11 10.69 -5.26 11.76
N VAL A 12 11.29 -4.56 10.79
CA VAL A 12 12.35 -5.10 9.94
C VAL A 12 13.49 -4.09 9.81
N GLY A 13 14.73 -4.57 9.79
CA GLY A 13 15.93 -3.78 9.56
C GLY A 13 16.40 -3.81 8.09
N LEU A 14 17.23 -2.85 7.70
CA LEU A 14 17.92 -2.91 6.41
C LEU A 14 18.79 -4.19 6.33
N LYS A 15 18.80 -4.81 5.16
CA LYS A 15 19.46 -6.10 4.86
C LYS A 15 18.88 -7.30 5.60
N GLU A 16 17.85 -7.13 6.43
CA GLU A 16 17.16 -8.23 7.10
C GLU A 16 16.52 -9.17 6.07
N ARG A 17 16.53 -10.46 6.40
CA ARG A 17 15.83 -11.49 5.63
C ARG A 17 14.40 -11.63 6.13
N VAL A 18 13.46 -11.56 5.20
CA VAL A 18 12.03 -11.72 5.48
C VAL A 18 11.44 -12.76 4.54
N ALA A 19 10.51 -13.56 5.04
CA ALA A 19 9.72 -14.48 4.24
C ALA A 19 8.33 -13.87 4.02
N TYR A 20 7.90 -13.79 2.76
CA TYR A 20 6.57 -13.30 2.41
C TYR A 20 6.00 -14.10 1.24
N GLY A 21 4.75 -14.55 1.37
CA GLY A 21 4.06 -15.30 0.30
C GLY A 21 4.81 -16.55 -0.16
N GLY A 22 5.56 -17.22 0.73
CA GLY A 22 6.37 -18.40 0.39
C GLY A 22 7.75 -18.13 -0.20
N HIS A 23 8.14 -16.85 -0.33
CA HIS A 23 9.42 -16.45 -0.91
C HIS A 23 10.34 -15.79 0.11
N ALA A 24 11.64 -15.96 -0.10
CA ALA A 24 12.67 -15.31 0.70
C ALA A 24 13.12 -13.99 0.05
N TYR A 25 13.12 -12.92 0.85
CA TYR A 25 13.51 -11.59 0.44
C TYR A 25 14.56 -10.99 1.39
N GLN A 26 15.34 -10.07 0.85
CA GLN A 26 16.15 -9.13 1.62
C GLN A 26 15.50 -7.74 1.59
N VAL A 27 15.46 -7.08 2.75
CA VAL A 27 15.09 -5.67 2.86
C VAL A 27 16.21 -4.82 2.28
N THR A 28 15.94 -4.09 1.21
CA THR A 28 16.95 -3.29 0.49
C THR A 28 16.79 -1.79 0.71
N GLN A 29 15.61 -1.34 1.11
CA GLN A 29 15.31 0.05 1.40
C GLN A 29 14.18 0.12 2.43
N ILE A 30 14.30 1.05 3.37
CA ILE A 30 13.25 1.42 4.32
C ILE A 30 13.05 2.93 4.16
N CYS A 31 11.83 3.32 3.80
CA CYS A 31 11.40 4.71 3.71
C CYS A 31 10.18 4.92 4.60
N SER A 32 9.83 6.18 4.87
CA SER A 32 8.66 6.54 5.66
C SER A 32 7.36 5.88 5.18
N TYR A 33 7.27 5.56 3.88
CA TYR A 33 6.07 5.02 3.25
C TYR A 33 6.22 3.64 2.62
N ARG A 34 7.42 3.04 2.59
CA ARG A 34 7.61 1.70 2.02
C ARG A 34 8.80 0.94 2.58
N VAL A 35 8.72 -0.39 2.49
CA VAL A 35 9.85 -1.31 2.62
C VAL A 35 10.06 -2.00 1.28
N VAL A 36 11.26 -1.90 0.70
CA VAL A 36 11.57 -2.56 -0.58
C VAL A 36 12.20 -3.91 -0.33
N LEU A 37 11.51 -4.94 -0.82
CA LEU A 37 11.95 -6.32 -0.75
C LEU A 37 12.58 -6.75 -2.08
N ARG A 38 13.81 -7.25 -2.03
CA ARG A 38 14.48 -7.86 -3.18
C ARG A 38 14.50 -9.38 -2.99
N PRO A 39 14.09 -10.19 -3.97
CA PRO A 39 14.24 -11.64 -3.89
C PRO A 39 15.70 -12.02 -3.58
N GLU A 40 15.89 -12.91 -2.61
CA GLU A 40 17.22 -13.20 -2.06
C GLU A 40 18.17 -13.83 -3.11
N SER A 41 17.61 -14.54 -4.10
CA SER A 41 18.38 -15.23 -5.13
C SER A 41 17.76 -15.06 -6.52
N ALA A 42 18.52 -15.43 -7.56
CA ALA A 42 18.00 -15.50 -8.92
C ALA A 42 16.84 -16.51 -9.05
N ALA A 43 16.92 -17.61 -8.31
CA ALA A 43 15.85 -18.61 -8.27
C ALA A 43 14.57 -18.03 -7.63
N GLU A 44 14.69 -17.33 -6.50
CA GLU A 44 13.53 -16.66 -5.88
C GLU A 44 12.97 -15.55 -6.76
N ARG A 45 13.82 -14.82 -7.49
CA ARG A 45 13.37 -13.84 -8.47
C ARG A 45 12.55 -14.49 -9.59
N ALA A 46 13.01 -15.61 -10.14
CA ALA A 46 12.30 -16.33 -11.18
C ALA A 46 10.95 -16.87 -10.67
N LYS A 47 10.92 -17.43 -9.46
CA LYS A 47 9.68 -17.88 -8.82
C LYS A 47 8.69 -16.73 -8.58
N ALA A 48 9.17 -15.59 -8.06
CA ALA A 48 8.33 -14.42 -7.81
C ALA A 48 7.79 -13.80 -9.11
N ALA A 49 8.56 -13.86 -10.20
CA ALA A 49 8.12 -13.40 -11.52
C ALA A 49 7.09 -14.35 -12.17
N ALA A 50 7.18 -15.65 -11.90
CA ALA A 50 6.24 -16.65 -12.41
C ALA A 50 4.90 -16.66 -11.65
N GLU A 51 4.75 -15.87 -10.59
CA GLU A 51 3.51 -15.75 -9.84
C GLU A 51 2.39 -15.16 -10.72
N PRO A 52 1.19 -15.78 -10.74
CA PRO A 52 0.09 -15.33 -11.59
C PRO A 52 -0.27 -13.86 -11.34
N VAL A 53 -0.30 -13.09 -12.43
CA VAL A 53 -0.81 -11.71 -12.42
C VAL A 53 -2.32 -11.75 -12.16
N GLY A 54 -2.80 -10.91 -11.23
CA GLY A 54 -4.24 -10.72 -10.99
C GLY A 54 -4.88 -11.59 -9.90
N LYS A 55 -4.14 -12.45 -9.20
CA LYS A 55 -4.63 -12.95 -7.90
C LYS A 55 -4.66 -11.80 -6.90
N GLN A 56 -5.75 -11.66 -6.13
CA GLN A 56 -5.85 -10.72 -5.02
C GLN A 56 -4.72 -10.97 -4.02
N ARG A 57 -3.62 -10.22 -4.16
CA ARG A 57 -2.55 -10.16 -3.19
C ARG A 57 -2.51 -8.75 -2.65
N CYS A 58 -2.42 -8.66 -1.33
CA CYS A 58 -2.28 -7.39 -0.63
C CYS A 58 -0.97 -6.68 -0.99
N PHE A 59 0.01 -7.46 -1.46
CA PHE A 59 1.30 -7.01 -1.93
C PHE A 59 1.81 -7.93 -3.05
N THR A 60 2.50 -7.36 -4.03
CA THR A 60 3.15 -8.11 -5.10
C THR A 60 4.54 -7.55 -5.40
N THR A 61 5.50 -8.44 -5.60
CA THR A 61 6.85 -8.11 -6.10
C THR A 61 7.00 -8.39 -7.60
N ASN A 62 5.96 -8.93 -8.25
CA ASN A 62 5.96 -9.18 -9.69
C ASN A 62 5.89 -7.83 -10.45
N PRO A 63 6.91 -7.49 -11.27
CA PRO A 63 6.95 -6.22 -12.00
C PRO A 63 5.76 -6.01 -12.95
N GLU A 64 5.31 -7.06 -13.65
CA GLU A 64 4.19 -6.96 -14.60
C GLU A 64 2.87 -6.68 -13.87
N ALA A 65 2.68 -7.28 -12.69
CA ALA A 65 1.51 -7.01 -11.85
C ALA A 65 1.50 -5.57 -11.34
N ARG A 66 2.67 -5.01 -10.99
CA ARG A 66 2.81 -3.60 -10.60
C ARG A 66 2.52 -2.66 -11.76
N GLU A 67 3.02 -2.97 -12.95
CA GLU A 67 2.77 -2.16 -14.14
C GLU A 67 1.29 -2.17 -14.53
N ALA A 68 0.65 -3.34 -14.49
CA ALA A 68 -0.79 -3.46 -14.69
C ALA A 68 -1.59 -2.66 -13.64
N ALA A 69 -1.16 -2.67 -12.38
CA ALA A 69 -1.78 -1.88 -11.32
C ALA A 69 -1.64 -0.37 -11.58
N ARG A 70 -0.45 0.10 -11.99
CA ARG A 70 -0.18 1.50 -12.37
C ARG A 70 -1.04 1.95 -13.56
N SER A 71 -1.10 1.13 -14.60
CA SER A 71 -1.94 1.39 -15.78
C SER A 71 -3.43 1.52 -15.43
N ARG A 72 -3.93 0.68 -14.50
CA ARG A 72 -5.29 0.81 -13.99
C ARG A 72 -5.46 2.08 -13.18
N ALA A 73 -4.55 2.38 -12.28
CA ALA A 73 -4.53 3.58 -11.45
C ALA A 73 -4.64 4.87 -12.31
N ALA A 74 -3.84 4.97 -13.38
CA ALA A 74 -3.85 6.12 -14.30
C ALA A 74 -5.24 6.45 -14.84
N LYS A 75 -6.04 5.42 -15.13
CA LYS A 75 -7.35 5.55 -15.75
C LYS A 75 -8.40 6.20 -14.84
N TYR A 76 -8.18 6.19 -13.53
CA TYR A 76 -9.14 6.66 -12.51
C TYR A 76 -8.55 7.75 -11.61
N ARG A 77 -7.54 8.48 -12.11
CA ARG A 77 -6.80 9.49 -11.35
C ARG A 77 -7.69 10.58 -10.73
N ASP A 78 -8.83 10.89 -11.36
CA ASP A 78 -9.71 11.98 -10.94
C ASP A 78 -10.69 11.57 -9.81
N ASP A 79 -10.75 10.27 -9.46
CA ASP A 79 -11.78 9.71 -8.57
C ASP A 79 -11.30 9.47 -7.12
N TRP A 80 -10.09 9.88 -6.74
CA TRP A 80 -9.48 9.48 -5.46
C TRP A 80 -9.53 10.54 -4.38
N THR A 81 -10.76 10.95 -4.08
CA THR A 81 -11.05 11.71 -2.88
C THR A 81 -11.62 10.75 -1.82
N LEU A 82 -10.91 10.61 -0.71
CA LEU A 82 -11.37 9.92 0.49
C LEU A 82 -12.20 10.91 1.30
N VAL A 83 -13.50 10.67 1.48
CA VAL A 83 -14.44 11.69 2.03
C VAL A 83 -15.15 11.25 3.32
N ASP A 84 -14.95 10.01 3.78
CA ASP A 84 -15.67 9.47 4.92
C ASP A 84 -14.76 8.57 5.79
N LYS A 85 -14.80 8.80 7.11
CA LYS A 85 -14.03 8.07 8.13
C LYS A 85 -14.47 6.60 8.33
N SER A 86 -15.53 6.18 7.64
CA SER A 86 -16.19 4.89 7.83
C SER A 86 -16.41 4.09 6.53
N VAL A 87 -16.07 4.65 5.37
CA VAL A 87 -16.26 4.01 4.07
C VAL A 87 -14.95 3.41 3.57
N VAL A 88 -15.04 2.17 3.09
CA VAL A 88 -13.95 1.53 2.34
C VAL A 88 -14.01 2.03 0.91
N HIS A 89 -13.11 2.94 0.56
CA HIS A 89 -12.90 3.38 -0.82
C HIS A 89 -12.15 2.27 -1.56
N ARG A 90 -12.83 1.56 -2.46
CA ARG A 90 -12.17 0.54 -3.28
C ARG A 90 -11.43 1.21 -4.42
N LEU A 91 -10.11 1.11 -4.40
CA LEU A 91 -9.30 1.51 -5.53
C LEU A 91 -9.52 0.56 -6.73
N PRO A 92 -9.29 1.01 -7.97
CA PRO A 92 -9.34 0.18 -9.18
C PRO A 92 -8.40 -1.03 -9.17
N ILE A 93 -7.43 -1.03 -8.24
CA ILE A 93 -6.50 -2.13 -7.96
C ILE A 93 -7.05 -3.11 -6.91
N GLU A 94 -8.35 -3.03 -6.62
CA GLU A 94 -9.10 -3.87 -5.67
C GLU A 94 -8.63 -3.82 -4.20
N GLN A 95 -7.79 -2.85 -3.85
CA GLN A 95 -7.45 -2.55 -2.46
C GLN A 95 -8.49 -1.62 -1.85
N GLY A 96 -8.86 -1.86 -0.59
CA GLY A 96 -9.69 -0.96 0.18
C GLY A 96 -8.83 0.09 0.86
N VAL A 97 -9.16 1.37 0.71
CA VAL A 97 -8.53 2.46 1.45
C VAL A 97 -9.57 3.06 2.38
N VAL A 98 -9.18 3.30 3.62
CA VAL A 98 -10.06 3.84 4.66
C VAL A 98 -9.36 5.06 5.23
N LEU A 99 -10.01 6.21 5.11
CA LEU A 99 -9.67 7.36 5.92
C LEU A 99 -10.17 7.07 7.34
N ARG A 100 -9.31 7.17 8.35
CA ARG A 100 -9.68 6.89 9.75
C ARG A 100 -9.99 8.17 10.51
N SER A 101 -9.14 9.18 10.34
CA SER A 101 -9.28 10.49 10.96
C SER A 101 -8.56 11.54 10.13
N ILE A 102 -8.96 12.79 10.33
CA ILE A 102 -8.25 13.98 9.86
C ILE A 102 -8.02 14.83 11.10
N ASP A 103 -6.80 15.33 11.24
CA ASP A 103 -6.41 16.40 12.13
C ASP A 103 -6.27 17.67 11.29
N SER A 104 -7.31 18.52 11.33
CA SER A 104 -7.36 19.75 10.54
C SER A 104 -6.34 20.79 11.03
N ASP A 105 -5.94 20.75 12.32
CA ASP A 105 -4.98 21.72 12.87
C ASP A 105 -3.55 21.40 12.43
N ALA A 106 -3.22 20.10 12.34
CA ALA A 106 -1.93 19.62 11.85
C ALA A 106 -1.89 19.35 10.34
N GLU A 107 -3.01 19.54 9.63
CA GLU A 107 -3.18 19.22 8.19
C GLU A 107 -2.73 17.77 7.86
N THR A 108 -3.05 16.82 8.75
CA THR A 108 -2.66 15.41 8.60
C THR A 108 -3.85 14.47 8.64
N ALA A 109 -3.69 13.28 8.06
CA ALA A 109 -4.69 12.24 8.05
C ALA A 109 -4.14 10.89 8.50
N PHE A 110 -4.99 10.12 9.18
CA PHE A 110 -4.74 8.70 9.40
C PHE A 110 -5.40 7.90 8.28
N ILE A 111 -4.60 7.25 7.44
CA ILE A 111 -5.04 6.41 6.33
C ILE A 111 -4.69 4.95 6.60
N THR A 112 -5.63 4.04 6.35
CA THR A 112 -5.43 2.58 6.43
C THR A 112 -5.72 1.94 5.08
N VAL A 113 -4.88 1.00 4.65
CA VAL A 113 -5.14 0.14 3.51
C VAL A 113 -5.54 -1.23 4.00
N GLN A 114 -6.61 -1.76 3.42
CA GLN A 114 -7.16 -3.06 3.68
C GLN A 114 -7.11 -3.95 2.45
N CYS A 115 -6.91 -5.23 2.69
CA CYS A 115 -6.97 -6.26 1.69
C CYS A 115 -7.69 -7.47 2.29
N GLY A 116 -8.81 -7.87 1.69
CA GLY A 116 -9.65 -8.95 2.24
C GLY A 116 -10.18 -8.68 3.65
N GLY A 117 -10.37 -7.40 4.02
CA GLY A 117 -10.82 -6.99 5.36
C GLY A 117 -9.73 -6.95 6.44
N VAL A 118 -8.47 -7.22 6.09
CA VAL A 118 -7.32 -7.12 6.99
C VAL A 118 -6.54 -5.84 6.68
N SER A 119 -6.19 -5.04 7.69
CA SER A 119 -5.28 -3.90 7.53
C SER A 119 -3.89 -4.39 7.13
N VAL A 120 -3.33 -3.84 6.06
CA VAL A 120 -2.03 -4.23 5.52
C VAL A 120 -1.02 -3.08 5.46
N ALA A 121 -1.47 -1.84 5.53
CA ALA A 121 -0.63 -0.66 5.71
C ALA A 121 -1.40 0.46 6.42
N GLU A 122 -0.69 1.27 7.19
CA GLU A 122 -1.23 2.36 8.00
C GLU A 122 -0.27 3.55 7.96
N TRP A 123 -0.81 4.76 7.78
CA TRP A 123 -0.07 6.03 7.85
C TRP A 123 -0.82 6.94 8.81
N GLU A 124 -0.30 7.12 10.02
CA GLU A 124 -0.98 7.85 11.11
C GLU A 124 -0.95 9.38 10.91
N HIS A 125 0.03 9.89 10.19
CA HIS A 125 0.29 11.32 9.99
C HIS A 125 0.57 11.64 8.52
N ALA A 126 -0.24 11.12 7.59
CA ALA A 126 -0.09 11.43 6.18
C ALA A 126 -0.41 12.92 5.93
N ALA A 127 0.56 13.66 5.41
CA ALA A 127 0.45 15.10 5.13
C ALA A 127 0.60 15.39 3.64
N VAL A 128 0.20 16.59 3.22
CA VAL A 128 0.38 17.05 1.82
C VAL A 128 1.85 16.95 1.40
N GLY A 129 2.10 16.34 0.25
CA GLY A 129 3.44 16.09 -0.28
C GLY A 129 4.05 14.74 0.12
N ASP A 130 3.44 14.01 1.05
CA ASP A 130 3.83 12.63 1.34
C ASP A 130 3.49 11.71 0.16
N THR A 131 4.31 10.68 -0.02
CA THR A 131 4.02 9.59 -0.95
C THR A 131 3.54 8.37 -0.17
N LEU A 132 2.47 7.70 -0.61
CA LEU A 132 1.95 6.45 -0.06
C LEU A 132 2.07 5.34 -1.12
N GLU A 133 2.54 4.14 -0.76
CA GLU A 133 2.52 2.99 -1.69
C GLU A 133 1.34 2.05 -1.37
N ILE A 134 0.34 2.03 -2.24
CA ILE A 134 -0.86 1.19 -2.08
C ILE A 134 -0.92 0.19 -3.24
N GLY A 135 -0.81 -1.09 -2.92
CA GLY A 135 -0.82 -2.19 -3.90
C GLY A 135 0.23 -2.09 -5.01
N GLY A 136 1.40 -1.50 -4.71
CA GLY A 136 2.52 -1.37 -5.64
C GLY A 136 2.48 -0.13 -6.53
N VAL A 137 1.47 0.71 -6.38
CA VAL A 137 1.33 2.04 -7.00
C VAL A 137 1.63 3.11 -5.95
N GLU A 138 2.37 4.14 -6.35
CA GLU A 138 2.70 5.28 -5.51
C GLU A 138 1.65 6.38 -5.70
N TYR A 139 1.23 7.00 -4.61
CA TYR A 139 0.24 8.05 -4.55
C TYR A 139 0.79 9.24 -3.78
N ASP A 140 0.74 10.44 -4.34
CA ASP A 140 1.04 11.65 -3.61
C ASP A 140 -0.23 12.12 -2.86
N VAL A 141 -0.08 12.52 -1.61
CA VAL A 141 -1.13 13.20 -0.85
C VAL A 141 -1.20 14.63 -1.36
N ALA A 142 -2.22 14.91 -2.19
CA ALA A 142 -2.34 16.18 -2.88
C ALA A 142 -3.06 17.23 -2.03
N GLU A 143 -4.00 16.80 -1.18
CA GLU A 143 -4.81 17.69 -0.34
C GLU A 143 -5.26 16.95 0.91
N VAL A 144 -5.20 17.64 2.05
CA VAL A 144 -5.85 17.25 3.31
C VAL A 144 -6.73 18.42 3.70
N GLY A 145 -8.04 18.23 3.66
CA GLY A 145 -9.02 19.30 3.90
C GLY A 145 -10.13 18.87 4.86
N ASP A 146 -11.12 19.73 5.02
CA ASP A 146 -12.23 19.51 5.97
C ASP A 146 -13.07 18.29 5.59
N GLY A 147 -12.70 17.16 6.19
CA GLY A 147 -13.39 15.88 6.03
C GLY A 147 -12.92 15.04 4.84
N SER A 148 -11.91 15.48 4.06
CA SER A 148 -11.43 14.69 2.93
C SER A 148 -9.92 14.72 2.69
N VAL A 149 -9.43 13.69 2.01
CA VAL A 149 -8.04 13.60 1.53
C VAL A 149 -8.05 13.26 0.05
N ARG A 150 -7.30 14.01 -0.76
CA ARG A 150 -7.08 13.71 -2.18
C ARG A 150 -5.75 13.00 -2.38
N LEU A 151 -5.79 11.87 -3.08
CA LEU A 151 -4.62 11.10 -3.49
C LEU A 151 -4.46 11.17 -5.01
N GLU A 152 -3.23 11.38 -5.48
CA GLU A 152 -2.93 11.43 -6.92
C GLU A 152 -1.88 10.38 -7.27
N PRO A 153 -2.10 9.54 -8.31
CA PRO A 153 -1.13 8.53 -8.70
C PRO A 153 0.14 9.17 -9.25
N LYS A 154 1.29 8.70 -8.77
CA LYS A 154 2.60 9.21 -9.16
C LYS A 154 3.13 8.55 -10.43
N GLY A 155 3.62 9.38 -11.36
CA GLY A 155 4.33 8.91 -12.55
C GLY A 155 3.44 8.22 -13.59
N VAL A 156 2.19 8.65 -13.69
CA VAL A 156 1.21 8.28 -14.75
C VAL A 156 0.84 9.49 -15.59
#